data_AF-A0A377AGB6-F1
#
_entry.id   AF-A0A377AGB6-F1
#
_cell.length_a   1.000
_cell.length_b   1.000
_cell.length_c   1.000
_cell.angle_alpha   90.00
_cell.angle_beta   90.00
_cell.angle_gamma   90.00
#
_symmetry.space_group_name_H-M   'P 1'
#
loop_
_entity.id
_entity.type
_entity.pdbx_description
1 polymer ?
#
loop_
_entity_poly.entity_id
_entity_poly.type
_entity_poly.pdbx_seq_one_letter_code
_entity_poly.pdbx_strand_id
1 'polypeptide(L)' 'MNEFPVVLVINCGSSSIKFSVLDASDCEVLMSGIADGINSENAFLSVNGGEPAPLAHHSYEGALKAIAFELEKTEFK' A
#
# COMPACT_ATOMS: atom_id res chain seq x y z
N MET A 1 2.79 7.09 23.87
CA MET A 1 2.57 7.01 22.40
C MET A 1 3.07 8.33 21.86
N ASN A 2 4.16 8.34 21.09
CA ASN A 2 4.43 9.50 20.27
C ASN A 2 3.36 9.50 19.19
N GLU A 3 2.46 10.47 19.23
CA GLU A 3 1.44 10.67 18.22
C GLU A 3 2.11 11.33 17.01
N PHE A 4 2.71 10.52 16.15
CA PHE A 4 3.00 10.91 14.77
C PHE A 4 1.86 10.35 13.91
N PRO A 5 0.70 11.05 13.85
CA PRO A 5 -0.41 10.57 13.06
C PRO A 5 -0.01 10.56 11.59
N VAL A 6 -0.33 9.46 10.91
CA VAL A 6 -0.18 9.32 9.47
C VAL A 6 -1.55 9.16 8.83
N VAL A 7 -1.66 9.56 7.57
CA VAL A 7 -2.89 9.39 6.76
C VAL A 7 -2.61 8.38 5.65
N LEU A 8 -3.36 7.28 5.65
CA LEU A 8 -3.39 6.34 4.54
C LEU A 8 -4.39 6.81 3.48
N VAL A 9 -3.90 7.11 2.28
CA VAL A 9 -4.72 7.44 1.11
C VAL A 9 -4.83 6.20 0.23
N ILE A 10 -6.05 5.85 -0.16
CA ILE A 10 -6.34 4.69 -1.01
C ILE A 10 -7.10 5.15 -2.26
N ASN A 11 -6.65 4.71 -3.42
CA ASN A 11 -7.34 4.87 -4.69
C ASN A 11 -7.53 3.50 -5.36
N CYS A 12 -8.74 2.98 -5.27
CA CYS A 12 -9.13 1.72 -5.91
C CYS A 12 -9.62 1.97 -7.34
N GLY A 13 -8.80 1.60 -8.33
CA GLY A 13 -9.22 1.47 -9.72
C GLY A 13 -9.93 0.13 -9.96
N SER A 14 -10.27 -0.18 -11.21
CA SER A 14 -10.94 -1.43 -11.60
C SER A 14 -10.03 -2.67 -11.63
N SER A 15 -8.71 -2.49 -11.61
CA SER A 15 -7.71 -3.57 -11.60
C SER A 15 -6.54 -3.32 -10.65
N SER A 16 -6.58 -2.24 -9.86
CA SER A 16 -5.46 -1.85 -9.01
C SER A 16 -5.91 -1.05 -7.79
N ILE A 17 -5.03 -1.02 -6.79
CA ILE A 17 -5.10 -0.13 -5.65
C ILE A 17 -3.79 0.65 -5.59
N LYS A 18 -3.86 1.96 -5.78
CA LYS A 18 -2.74 2.85 -5.47
C LYS A 18 -2.90 3.33 -4.03
N PHE A 19 -1.80 3.41 -3.29
CA PHE A 19 -1.82 3.92 -1.94
C PHE A 19 -0.63 4.82 -1.65
N SER A 20 -0.83 5.74 -0.72
CA SER A 20 0.23 6.54 -0.13
C SER A 20 -0.01 6.70 1.37
N VAL A 21 1.08 6.73 2.13
CA VAL A 21 1.08 7.12 3.54
C VAL A 21 1.68 8.51 3.61
N LEU A 22 0.94 9.44 4.19
CA LEU A 22 1.38 10.82 4.36
C LEU A 22 1.61 11.12 5.84
N ASP A 23 2.63 11.91 6.13
CA ASP A 23 2.73 12.61 7.41
C ASP A 23 1.56 13.61 7.52
N ALA A 24 0.84 13.58 8.64
CA ALA A 24 -0.35 14.41 8.80
C ALA A 24 -0.04 15.89 9.10
N SER A 25 1.21 16.23 9.44
CA SER A 25 1.62 17.59 9.80
C SER A 25 1.99 18.45 8.58
N ASP A 26 2.61 17.85 7.57
CA ASP A 26 3.10 18.56 6.38
C ASP A 26 2.69 17.93 5.04
N CYS A 27 1.96 16.81 5.07
CA CYS A 27 1.55 16.04 3.89
C CYS A 27 2.71 15.45 3.08
N GLU A 28 3.91 15.31 3.65
CA GLU A 28 5.02 14.61 3.01
C GLU A 28 4.69 13.13 2.81
N VAL A 29 5.11 12.56 1.68
CA VAL A 29 4.87 11.15 1.36
C VAL A 29 5.94 10.29 2.03
N LEU A 30 5.53 9.55 3.05
CA LEU A 30 6.40 8.62 3.80
C LEU A 30 6.54 7.27 3.09
N MET A 31 5.49 6.86 2.38
CA MET A 31 5.46 5.62 1.60
C MET A 31 4.45 5.76 0.46
N SER A 32 4.73 5.12 -0.67
CA SER A 32 3.73 4.93 -1.72
C SER A 32 3.86 3.56 -2.35
N GLY A 33 2.79 3.09 -2.99
CA GLY A 33 2.83 1.84 -3.70
C GLY A 33 1.60 1.57 -4.53
N ILE A 34 1.63 0.43 -5.20
CA ILE A 34 0.56 -0.05 -6.05
C ILE A 34 0.42 -1.55 -5.91
N ALA A 35 -0.80 -1.99 -5.63
CA ALA A 35 -1.24 -3.35 -5.93
C ALA A 35 -1.88 -3.34 -7.32
N ASP A 36 -1.30 -4.03 -8.30
CA ASP A 36 -1.78 -4.02 -9.70
C ASP A 36 -2.17 -5.44 -10.14
N GLY A 37 -2.88 -5.54 -11.26
CA GLY A 37 -3.32 -6.81 -11.83
C GLY A 37 -4.35 -7.56 -10.96
N ILE A 38 -5.06 -6.87 -10.05
CA ILE A 38 -6.09 -7.46 -9.19
C ILE A 38 -7.15 -8.17 -10.05
N ASN A 39 -7.64 -9.30 -9.57
CA ASN A 39 -8.50 -10.28 -10.24
C ASN A 39 -7.84 -11.02 -11.41
N SER A 40 -6.50 -11.02 -11.49
CA SER A 40 -5.74 -11.84 -12.43
C SER A 40 -4.66 -12.65 -11.72
N GLU A 41 -4.11 -13.67 -12.40
CA GLU A 41 -3.00 -14.48 -11.88
C GLU A 41 -1.68 -13.72 -11.75
N ASN A 42 -1.59 -12.54 -12.37
CA ASN A 42 -0.39 -11.70 -12.38
C ASN A 42 -0.46 -10.59 -11.31
N ALA A 43 -1.34 -10.71 -10.32
CA ALA A 43 -1.52 -9.67 -9.31
C ALA A 43 -0.26 -9.53 -8.44
N PHE A 44 0.20 -8.30 -8.22
CA PHE A 44 1.41 -8.02 -7.46
C PHE A 44 1.30 -6.74 -6.63
N LEU A 45 2.18 -6.59 -5.65
CA LEU A 45 2.40 -5.38 -4.87
C LEU A 45 3.81 -4.84 -5.12
N SER A 46 3.93 -3.55 -5.41
CA SER A 46 5.21 -2.83 -5.42
C SER A 46 5.12 -1.64 -4.46
N VAL A 47 6.13 -1.50 -3.60
CA VAL A 47 6.23 -0.43 -2.60
C VAL A 47 7.47 0.39 -2.88
N ASN A 48 7.34 1.72 -2.86
CA ASN A 48 8.40 2.71 -3.12
C ASN A 48 9.17 2.46 -4.43
N GLY A 49 8.49 1.92 -5.45
CA GLY A 49 9.11 1.57 -6.74
C GLY A 49 10.06 0.38 -6.69
N GLY A 50 10.05 -0.40 -5.59
CA GLY A 50 10.81 -1.63 -5.46
C GLY A 50 10.26 -2.79 -6.29
N GLU A 51 10.97 -3.91 -6.26
CA GLU A 51 10.65 -5.11 -7.02
C GLU A 51 9.22 -5.62 -6.72
N PRO A 52 8.42 -5.96 -7.75
CA PRO A 52 7.09 -6.52 -7.58
C PRO A 52 7.09 -7.84 -6.79
N ALA A 53 6.28 -7.91 -5.74
CA ALA A 53 5.99 -9.13 -4.99
C ALA A 53 4.60 -9.67 -5.40
N PRO A 54 4.48 -10.94 -5.84
CA PRO A 54 3.18 -11.53 -6.16
C PRO A 54 2.21 -11.52 -4.98
N LEU A 55 0.94 -11.21 -5.24
CA LEU A 55 -0.10 -11.28 -4.22
C LEU A 55 -0.54 -12.73 -4.01
N ALA A 56 -0.60 -13.19 -2.75
CA ALA A 56 -1.12 -14.53 -2.43
C ALA A 56 -2.62 -14.68 -2.71
N HIS A 57 -3.35 -13.56 -2.66
CA HIS A 57 -4.78 -13.49 -2.94
C HIS A 57 -5.05 -12.33 -3.89
N HIS A 58 -5.58 -12.62 -5.06
CA HIS A 58 -5.70 -11.63 -6.14
C HIS A 58 -6.95 -10.74 -6.01
N SER A 59 -7.66 -10.77 -4.88
CA SER A 59 -8.84 -9.91 -4.65
C SER A 59 -8.42 -8.56 -4.06
N TYR A 60 -9.32 -7.58 -4.08
CA TYR A 60 -9.11 -6.29 -3.40
C TYR A 60 -8.85 -6.46 -1.91
N GLU A 61 -9.58 -7.36 -1.24
CA GLU A 61 -9.34 -7.67 0.17
C GLU A 61 -7.94 -8.26 0.38
N GLY A 62 -7.51 -9.17 -0.51
CA GLY A 62 -6.17 -9.73 -0.50
C GLY A 62 -5.08 -8.66 -0.67
N ALA A 63 -5.27 -7.76 -1.62
CA ALA A 63 -4.39 -6.63 -1.86
C ALA A 63 -4.31 -5.68 -0.64
N LEU A 64 -5.45 -5.35 -0.03
CA LEU A 64 -5.49 -4.49 1.17
C LEU A 64 -4.81 -5.16 2.38
N LYS A 65 -4.96 -6.48 2.56
CA LYS A 65 -4.23 -7.21 3.60
C LYS A 65 -2.72 -7.19 3.36
N ALA A 66 -2.28 -7.33 2.11
CA ALA A 66 -0.86 -7.23 1.77
C ALA A 66 -0.31 -5.82 2.03
N ILE A 67 -1.06 -4.78 1.64
CA ILE A 67 -0.71 -3.39 1.96
C ILE A 67 -0.61 -3.19 3.47
N ALA A 68 -1.61 -3.62 4.24
CA ALA A 68 -1.61 -3.52 5.70
C ALA A 68 -0.40 -4.23 6.33
N PHE A 69 -0.02 -5.40 5.82
CA PHE A 69 1.16 -6.13 6.29
C PHE A 69 2.47 -5.37 6.04
N GLU A 70 2.61 -4.66 4.91
CA GLU A 70 3.78 -3.80 4.67
C GLU A 70 3.80 -2.57 5.59
N LEU A 71 2.62 -2.02 5.90
CA LEU A 71 2.50 -0.92 6.88
C LEU A 71 2.91 -1.36 8.29
N GLU A 72 2.55 -2.57 8.72
CA GLU A 72 2.93 -3.11 10.03
C GLU A 72 4.44 -3.33 10.20
N LYS A 73 5.17 -3.61 9.11
CA LYS A 73 6.64 -3.77 9.14
C LYS A 73 7.39 -2.44 9.25
N THR A 74 6.71 -1.33 8.96
CA THR A 74 7.37 -0.05 8.77
C THR A 74 7.17 0.83 9.98
N GLU A 75 8.27 1.26 10.59
CA GLU A 75 8.24 2.34 11.58
C GLU A 75 8.35 3.68 10.85
N PHE A 76 7.24 4.41 10.78
CA PHE A 76 7.22 5.80 10.34
C PHE A 76 7.82 6.68 11.46
N LYS A 77 8.73 7.59 11.09
CA LYS A 77 9.44 8.48 12.03
C LYS A 77 9.20 9.93 11.66
#